data_AF-A0A3M7MC29-F1
#
_entry.id   AF-A0A3M7MC29-F1
#
_cell.length_a   1.000
_cell.length_b   1.000
_cell.length_c   1.000
_cell.angle_alpha   90.00
_cell.angle_beta   90.00
_cell.angle_gamma   90.00
#
_symmetry.space_group_name_H-M   'P 1'
#
loop_
_entity.id
_entity.type
_entity.pdbx_description
1 polymer ?
#
loop_
_entity_poly.entity_id
_entity_poly.type
_entity_poly.pdbx_seq_one_letter_code
_entity_poly.pdbx_strand_id
1 'polypeptide(L)'
;MGIKRIVAVEGDTVFPKRGYALDEGVRVGRLGGLPDGLVDEEDGVDGEEMVGKVVVPYGHVWLEGDNGRSSLDSNYFGPVSRGLIQGVAVRASRGWWFGWRKIVDARGEAERKLASRVVEGTEGEVPAVFLE
;
A
#
# COMPACT_ATOMS: atom_id res chain seq x y z
N MET A 1 12.50 8.99 8.81
CA MET A 1 11.65 8.07 9.61
C MET A 1 10.23 8.63 9.61
N GLY A 2 9.22 7.83 9.30
CA GLY A 2 7.83 8.27 9.25
C GLY A 2 6.90 7.17 9.74
N ILE A 3 5.77 7.56 10.34
CA ILE A 3 4.71 6.62 10.74
C ILE A 3 3.65 6.63 9.64
N LYS A 4 3.30 5.44 9.16
CA LYS A 4 2.28 5.19 8.15
C LYS A 4 1.46 3.97 8.57
N ARG A 5 0.26 3.86 8.02
CA ARG A 5 -0.62 2.72 8.23
C ARG A 5 -0.37 1.69 7.14
N ILE A 6 -0.13 0.45 7.53
CA ILE A 6 -0.23 -0.68 6.59
C ILE A 6 -1.70 -0.85 6.23
N VAL A 7 -2.02 -0.75 4.94
CA VAL A 7 -3.39 -0.93 4.44
C VAL A 7 -3.54 -2.21 3.63
N ALA A 8 -2.45 -2.75 3.09
CA ALA A 8 -2.42 -4.03 2.38
C ALA A 8 -1.05 -4.71 2.58
N VAL A 9 -1.04 -6.04 2.51
CA VAL A 9 0.13 -6.90 2.68
C VAL A 9 0.36 -7.75 1.42
N GLU A 10 1.45 -8.51 1.39
CA GLU A 10 1.79 -9.41 0.29
C GLU A 10 0.61 -10.23 -0.24
N GLY A 11 0.44 -10.25 -1.56
CA GLY A 11 -0.67 -10.92 -2.26
C GLY A 11 -1.91 -10.05 -2.44
N ASP A 12 -2.15 -9.06 -1.58
CA ASP A 12 -3.31 -8.17 -1.71
C ASP A 12 -3.25 -7.36 -3.01
N THR A 13 -4.44 -7.13 -3.60
CA THR A 13 -4.57 -6.20 -4.72
C THR A 13 -5.08 -4.85 -4.23
N VAL A 14 -4.27 -3.82 -4.46
CA VAL A 14 -4.58 -2.43 -4.16
C VAL A 14 -5.05 -1.73 -5.44
N PHE A 15 -6.07 -0.91 -5.29
CA PHE A 15 -6.55 0.02 -6.32
C PHE A 15 -6.29 1.44 -5.81
N PRO A 16 -5.13 2.02 -6.18
CA PRO A 16 -4.72 3.34 -5.74
C PRO A 16 -5.71 4.41 -6.16
N LYS A 17 -5.89 5.41 -5.29
CA LYS A 17 -6.71 6.60 -5.63
C LYS A 17 -5.91 7.72 -6.28
N ARG A 18 -4.57 7.65 -6.23
CA ARG A 18 -3.67 8.69 -6.73
C ARG A 18 -2.27 8.12 -7.00
N GLY A 19 -1.46 8.93 -7.67
CA GLY A 19 -0.02 8.76 -7.75
C GLY A 19 0.43 7.79 -8.85
N TYR A 20 1.61 7.19 -8.70
CA TYR A 20 2.39 6.64 -9.82
C TYR A 20 1.64 5.57 -10.61
N ALA A 21 0.85 4.74 -9.93
CA ALA A 21 0.12 3.65 -10.58
C ALA A 21 -0.96 4.14 -11.55
N LEU A 22 -1.51 5.34 -11.33
CA LEU A 22 -2.50 5.96 -12.23
C LEU A 22 -1.85 6.81 -13.32
N ASP A 23 -0.53 7.06 -13.24
CA ASP A 23 0.18 7.88 -14.21
C ASP A 23 0.48 7.06 -15.48
N GLU A 24 -0.05 7.51 -16.62
CA GLU A 24 0.14 6.83 -17.91
C GLU A 24 1.59 6.83 -18.37
N GLY A 25 2.33 7.92 -18.16
CA GLY A 25 3.74 8.01 -18.54
C GLY A 25 4.59 7.02 -17.78
N VAL A 26 4.31 6.83 -16.49
CA VAL A 26 4.93 5.78 -15.67
C VAL A 26 4.58 4.40 -16.22
N ARG A 27 3.30 4.12 -16.48
CA ARG A 27 2.87 2.79 -16.96
C ARG A 27 3.42 2.41 -18.33
N VAL A 28 3.44 3.33 -19.29
CA VAL A 28 3.90 3.06 -20.66
C VAL A 28 5.43 2.97 -20.74
N GLY A 29 6.15 3.77 -19.94
CA GLY A 29 7.60 3.80 -19.92
C GLY A 29 8.28 2.81 -18.98
N ARG A 30 7.51 2.00 -18.24
CA ARG A 30 8.07 1.09 -17.23
C ARG A 30 8.78 -0.10 -17.86
N LEU A 31 9.78 -0.60 -17.13
CA LEU A 31 10.35 -1.92 -17.39
C LEU A 31 9.50 -2.98 -16.67
N GLY A 32 9.12 -4.05 -17.35
CA GLY A 32 8.38 -5.16 -16.74
C GLY A 32 9.22 -5.93 -15.71
N GLY A 33 8.55 -6.63 -14.80
CA GLY A 33 9.19 -7.45 -13.76
C GLY A 33 9.84 -6.68 -12.61
N LEU A 34 9.64 -5.37 -12.51
CA LEU A 34 10.09 -4.58 -11.36
C LEU A 34 9.21 -4.88 -10.13
N PRO A 35 9.77 -4.82 -8.90
CA PRO A 35 9.00 -5.00 -7.66
C PRO A 35 8.18 -3.75 -7.30
N ASP A 36 7.66 -3.02 -8.29
CA ASP A 36 6.79 -1.86 -8.12
C ASP A 36 5.31 -2.26 -7.95
N GLY A 37 5.02 -3.55 -8.03
CA GLY A 37 3.70 -4.15 -7.85
C GLY A 37 2.74 -3.90 -9.01
N LEU A 38 3.16 -3.21 -10.08
CA LEU A 38 2.35 -3.08 -11.28
C LEU A 38 2.34 -4.41 -12.03
N VAL A 39 1.16 -4.85 -12.48
CA VAL A 39 1.03 -6.10 -13.24
C VAL A 39 1.49 -5.91 -14.68
N ASP A 40 2.34 -6.80 -15.19
CA ASP A 40 2.89 -6.72 -16.57
C ASP A 40 1.84 -6.99 -17.63
N GLU A 41 0.82 -7.77 -17.28
CA GLU A 41 -0.36 -8.02 -18.10
C GLU A 41 -1.60 -7.52 -17.34
N GLU A 42 -2.38 -6.64 -17.98
CA GLU A 42 -3.65 -6.19 -17.42
C GLU A 42 -4.69 -7.31 -17.57
N ASP A 43 -4.72 -8.25 -16.61
CA ASP A 43 -5.80 -9.24 -16.54
C ASP A 43 -7.11 -8.51 -16.26
N GLY A 44 -7.88 -8.25 -17.32
CA GLY A 44 -9.22 -7.71 -17.29
C GLY A 44 -10.20 -8.78 -16.87
N VAL A 45 -10.22 -9.13 -15.58
CA VAL A 45 -11.32 -9.91 -15.02
C VAL A 45 -12.45 -8.92 -14.71
N ASP A 46 -13.53 -9.00 -15.47
CA ASP A 46 -14.81 -8.27 -15.33
C ASP A 46 -14.98 -6.94 -16.07
N GLY A 47 -14.17 -6.63 -17.09
CA GLY A 47 -14.53 -5.60 -18.10
C GLY A 47 -14.52 -4.14 -17.63
N GLU A 48 -14.17 -3.86 -16.36
CA GLU A 48 -13.65 -2.55 -15.96
C GLU A 48 -12.13 -2.61 -16.03
N GLU A 49 -11.56 -1.91 -17.01
CA GLU A 49 -10.13 -1.63 -17.11
C GLU A 49 -9.73 -0.80 -15.88
N MET A 50 -9.42 -1.47 -14.77
CA MET A 50 -9.03 -0.82 -13.52
C MET A 50 -7.55 -0.44 -13.61
N VAL A 51 -7.29 0.58 -14.43
CA VAL A 51 -5.98 1.18 -14.68
C VAL A 51 -5.25 1.37 -13.35
N GLY A 52 -4.01 0.90 -13.31
CA GLY A 52 -3.13 1.12 -12.17
C GLY A 52 -3.42 0.24 -10.95
N LYS A 53 -4.05 -0.93 -11.12
CA LYS A 53 -4.08 -1.95 -10.06
C LYS A 53 -2.64 -2.34 -9.68
N VAL A 54 -2.41 -2.52 -8.39
CA VAL A 54 -1.10 -2.92 -7.82
C VAL A 54 -1.30 -4.19 -7.02
N VAL A 55 -0.53 -5.24 -7.33
CA VAL A 55 -0.43 -6.44 -6.48
C VAL A 55 0.76 -6.24 -5.55
N VAL A 56 0.54 -6.33 -4.24
CA VAL A 56 1.61 -6.14 -3.26
C VAL A 56 2.58 -7.33 -3.35
N PRO A 57 3.87 -7.11 -3.68
CA PRO A 57 4.82 -8.20 -3.85
C PRO A 57 5.08 -8.97 -2.55
N TYR A 58 5.56 -10.21 -2.69
CA TYR A 58 6.05 -10.99 -1.56
C TYR A 58 7.07 -10.21 -0.72
N GLY A 59 6.93 -10.27 0.61
CA GLY A 59 7.78 -9.55 1.55
C GLY A 59 7.62 -8.02 1.55
N HIS A 60 6.59 -7.47 0.89
CA HIS A 60 6.28 -6.04 0.83
C HIS A 60 4.94 -5.70 1.49
N VAL A 61 4.71 -4.41 1.69
CA VAL A 61 3.47 -3.84 2.20
C VAL A 61 3.10 -2.58 1.44
N TRP A 62 1.80 -2.28 1.34
CA TRP A 62 1.32 -0.97 0.90
C TRP A 62 0.98 -0.11 2.12
N LEU A 63 1.59 1.09 2.17
CA LEU A 63 1.49 2.02 3.29
C LEU A 63 0.78 3.29 2.86
N GLU A 64 -0.14 3.79 3.68
CA GLU A 64 -0.78 5.10 3.49
C GLU A 64 -0.74 5.94 4.76
N GLY A 65 -0.61 7.26 4.61
CA GLY A 65 -0.70 8.16 5.75
C GLY A 65 -2.13 8.58 6.04
N ASP A 66 -2.47 8.75 7.31
CA ASP A 66 -3.81 9.19 7.72
C ASP A 66 -4.15 10.61 7.18
N ASN A 67 -3.13 11.44 6.87
CA ASN A 67 -3.32 12.71 6.13
C ASN A 67 -3.27 12.45 4.61
N GLY A 68 -4.28 11.76 4.09
CA GLY A 68 -4.31 11.22 2.73
C GLY A 68 -4.20 12.25 1.59
N ARG A 69 -4.29 13.56 1.84
CA ARG A 69 -4.10 14.59 0.80
C ARG A 69 -2.66 15.04 0.64
N SER A 70 -1.83 14.88 1.67
CA SER A 70 -0.46 15.44 1.71
C SER A 70 0.60 14.45 2.16
N SER A 71 0.19 13.22 2.49
CA SER A 71 1.10 12.15 2.83
C SER A 71 1.91 11.71 1.61
N LEU A 72 3.25 11.67 1.75
CA LEU A 72 4.14 10.93 0.87
C LEU A 72 4.18 9.48 1.35
N ASP A 73 3.61 8.57 0.56
CA ASP A 73 3.36 7.17 0.92
C ASP A 73 3.38 6.26 -0.33
N SER A 74 2.92 5.01 -0.22
CA SER A 74 3.02 4.03 -1.31
C SER A 74 2.34 4.48 -2.60
N ASN A 75 1.38 5.40 -2.54
CA ASN A 75 0.82 6.01 -3.76
C ASN A 75 1.89 6.73 -4.60
N TYR A 76 3.02 7.14 -4.03
CA TYR A 76 4.08 7.85 -4.76
C TYR A 76 5.27 6.98 -5.10
N PHE A 77 5.67 6.07 -4.21
CA PHE A 77 6.89 5.27 -4.35
C PHE A 77 6.65 3.76 -4.45
N GLY A 78 5.39 3.32 -4.43
CA GLY A 78 5.02 1.91 -4.53
C GLY A 78 5.08 1.12 -3.22
N PRO A 79 4.97 -0.22 -3.31
CA PRO A 79 5.12 -1.11 -2.19
C PRO A 79 6.48 -0.95 -1.51
N VAL A 80 6.51 -1.15 -0.18
CA VAL A 80 7.73 -1.01 0.63
C VAL A 80 8.09 -2.35 1.23
N SER A 81 9.37 -2.70 1.20
CA SER A 81 9.86 -3.93 1.84
C SER A 81 9.49 -3.95 3.33
N ARG A 82 8.89 -5.06 3.79
CA ARG A 82 8.56 -5.30 5.20
C ARG A 82 9.80 -5.24 6.08
N GLY A 83 10.99 -5.54 5.55
CA GLY A 83 12.26 -5.45 6.26
C GLY A 83 12.67 -4.03 6.66
N LEU A 84 12.07 -2.99 6.07
CA LEU A 84 12.29 -1.59 6.46
C LEU A 84 11.44 -1.15 7.66
N ILE A 85 10.48 -1.98 8.10
CA ILE A 85 9.63 -1.68 9.25
C ILE A 85 10.41 -1.89 10.55
N GLN A 86 10.55 -0.83 11.33
CA GLN A 86 11.26 -0.87 12.62
C GLN A 86 10.36 -1.23 13.80
N GLY A 87 9.04 -1.09 13.66
CA GLY A 87 8.09 -1.39 14.73
C GLY A 87 6.67 -0.91 14.44
N VAL A 88 5.75 -1.27 15.33
CA VAL A 88 4.33 -0.91 15.26
C VAL A 88 3.98 0.08 16.36
N ALA A 89 3.40 1.21 16.00
CA ALA A 89 2.92 2.19 16.97
C ALA A 89 1.64 1.67 17.64
N VAL A 90 1.72 1.33 18.93
CA VAL A 90 0.58 0.78 19.70
C VAL A 90 -0.09 1.81 20.62
N ARG A 91 0.65 2.84 21.03
CA ARG A 91 0.18 3.92 21.91
C ARG A 91 0.78 5.26 21.50
N ALA A 92 0.02 6.32 21.69
CA ALA A 92 0.47 7.70 21.55
C ALA A 92 0.20 8.47 22.84
N SER A 93 1.14 9.31 23.27
CA SER A 93 0.94 10.25 24.37
C SER A 93 0.83 11.67 23.81
N ARG A 94 -0.01 12.49 24.44
CA ARG A 94 -0.13 13.93 24.12
C ARG A 94 0.57 14.81 25.17
N GLY A 95 1.57 14.25 25.86
CA GLY A 95 2.29 14.89 26.97
C GLY A 95 1.98 14.23 28.32
N TRP A 96 2.75 14.58 29.36
CA TRP A 96 2.67 13.93 30.68
C TRP A 96 1.28 13.98 31.31
N TRP A 97 0.47 14.98 30.95
CA TRP A 97 -0.81 15.27 31.61
C TRP A 97 -1.99 14.56 30.96
N PHE A 98 -1.81 14.10 29.72
CA PHE A 98 -2.91 13.55 28.90
C PHE A 98 -2.84 12.03 28.76
N GLY A 99 -1.91 11.40 29.49
CA GLY A 99 -1.72 9.96 29.55
C GLY A 99 -1.32 9.33 28.22
N TRP A 100 -1.43 8.02 28.16
CA TRP A 100 -1.24 7.21 26.96
C TRP A 100 -2.60 6.84 26.38
N ARG A 101 -2.75 7.00 25.07
CA ARG A 101 -3.91 6.51 24.33
C ARG A 101 -3.51 5.34 23.46
N LYS A 102 -4.36 4.33 23.37
CA LYS A 102 -4.19 3.23 22.42
C LYS A 102 -4.40 3.76 21.00
N ILE A 103 -3.54 3.34 20.08
CA ILE A 103 -3.73 3.64 18.65
C ILE A 103 -4.77 2.66 18.12
N VAL A 104 -5.80 3.19 17.48
CA VAL A 104 -6.91 2.46 16.87
C VAL A 104 -7.20 3.05 15.48
N ASP A 105 -7.98 2.34 14.66
CA ASP A 105 -8.53 2.93 13.44
C ASP A 105 -9.73 3.82 13.81
N ALA A 106 -9.47 5.12 13.93
CA ALA A 106 -10.50 6.13 14.20
C ALA A 106 -10.95 6.87 12.93
N ARG A 107 -10.66 6.33 11.73
CA ARG A 107 -10.92 7.03 10.48
C ARG A 107 -12.41 7.24 10.23
N GLY A 108 -12.77 8.49 9.92
CA GLY A 108 -14.12 8.86 9.48
C GLY A 108 -14.41 8.42 8.04
N GLU A 109 -15.67 8.50 7.62
CA GLU A 109 -16.07 8.13 6.25
C GLU A 109 -15.33 8.91 5.16
N ALA A 110 -15.11 10.21 5.37
CA ALA A 110 -14.40 11.06 4.42
C ALA A 110 -12.95 10.60 4.22
N GLU A 111 -12.27 10.20 5.29
CA GLU A 111 -10.90 9.68 5.23
C GLU A 111 -10.87 8.31 4.56
N ARG A 112 -11.86 7.43 4.86
CA ARG A 112 -11.99 6.12 4.22
C ARG A 112 -12.23 6.24 2.71
N LYS A 113 -12.97 7.25 2.25
CA LYS A 113 -13.18 7.51 0.80
C LYS A 113 -11.92 7.94 0.07
N LEU A 114 -10.95 8.52 0.78
CA LEU A 114 -9.65 8.92 0.21
C LEU A 114 -8.63 7.78 0.19
N ALA A 115 -8.85 6.72 0.96
CA ALA A 115 -7.96 5.57 1.01
C ALA A 115 -8.07 4.70 -0.24
N SER A 116 -7.00 4.01 -0.57
CA SER A 116 -7.02 3.00 -1.62
C SER A 116 -8.00 1.86 -1.28
N ARG A 117 -8.66 1.33 -2.30
CA ARG A 117 -9.47 0.12 -2.13
C ARG A 117 -8.52 -1.08 -2.12
N VAL A 118 -8.73 -2.00 -1.20
CA VAL A 118 -7.95 -3.23 -1.08
C VAL A 118 -8.88 -4.41 -1.27
N VAL A 119 -8.44 -5.36 -2.10
CA VAL A 119 -9.05 -6.67 -2.25
C VAL A 119 -8.04 -7.67 -1.68
N GLU A 120 -8.46 -8.42 -0.67
CA GLU A 120 -7.61 -9.44 -0.04
C GLU A 120 -7.19 -10.47 -1.08
N GLY A 121 -5.88 -10.71 -1.16
CA GLY A 121 -5.31 -11.74 -2.01
C GLY A 121 -5.30 -13.11 -1.35
N THR A 122 -5.08 -14.15 -2.15
CA THR A 122 -4.54 -15.42 -1.63
C THR A 122 -3.09 -15.18 -1.21
N GLU A 123 -2.63 -15.88 -0.16
CA GLU A 123 -1.26 -15.73 0.39
C GLU A 123 -0.22 -15.59 -0.75
N GLY A 124 0.58 -14.53 -0.69
CA GLY A 124 1.55 -14.23 -1.74
C GLY A 124 2.46 -15.43 -2.00
N GLU A 125 2.46 -15.92 -3.24
CA GLU A 125 3.32 -17.04 -3.62
C GLU A 125 4.77 -16.67 -3.34
N VAL A 126 5.46 -17.51 -2.57
CA VAL A 126 6.89 -17.34 -2.31
C VAL A 126 7.61 -17.46 -3.65
N PRO A 127 8.31 -16.42 -4.13
CA PRO A 127 9.00 -16.51 -5.41
C PRO A 127 9.98 -17.68 -5.41
N ALA A 128 10.02 -18.44 -6.50
CA ALA A 128 10.78 -19.69 -6.58
C ALA A 128 12.26 -19.55 -6.17
N VAL A 129 12.86 -18.38 -6.42
CA VAL A 129 14.23 -18.03 -6.01
C VAL A 129 14.49 -18.12 -4.50
N PHE A 130 13.45 -18.06 -3.67
CA PHE A 130 13.55 -18.18 -2.20
C PHE A 130 13.27 -19.61 -1.69
N LEU A 131 12.92 -20.54 -2.57
CA LEU A 131 12.62 -21.94 -2.22
C LEU A 131 13.79 -22.89 -2.46
N GLU A 132 14.90 -22.41 -3.02
CA GLU A 132 16.15 -23.16 -3.25
C GLU A 132 17.12 -23.14 -2.05
#